data_AF-T0Z8D7-F1
#
_entry.id   AF-T0Z8D7-F1
#
_cell.length_a   1.000
_cell.length_b   1.000
_cell.length_c   1.000
_cell.angle_alpha   90.00
_cell.angle_beta   90.00
_cell.angle_gamma   90.00
#
_symmetry.space_group_name_H-M   'P 1'
#
loop_
_entity.id
_entity.type
_entity.pdbx_description
1 polymer ?
#
loop_
_entity_poly.entity_id
_entity_poly.type
_entity_poly.pdbx_seq_one_letter_code
_entity_poly.pdbx_strand_id
1 'polypeptide(L)'
;MGNNRVIDPESATQLESWVKTTDLPRLSGIDEEKWSKDLFLDSLDSICFDDRTTQELKDLSGNIDREIFMEWRNKHPLKGKDHVAYDLTT
;
A
#
# COMPACT_ATOMS: atom_id res chain seq x y z
N MET A 1 18.28 6.99 -3.37
CA MET A 1 17.31 7.30 -2.29
C MET A 1 15.95 7.52 -2.95
N GLY A 2 15.12 6.47 -2.99
CA GLY A 2 13.79 6.54 -3.59
C GLY A 2 12.82 7.19 -2.60
N ASN A 3 12.41 8.43 -2.89
CA ASN A 3 11.37 9.09 -2.13
C ASN A 3 10.06 8.33 -2.31
N ASN A 4 9.56 7.75 -1.23
CA ASN A 4 8.22 7.22 -1.14
C ASN A 4 7.25 8.41 -1.19
N ARG A 5 6.92 8.88 -2.40
CA ARG A 5 6.02 10.04 -2.66
C ARG A 5 4.60 9.86 -2.10
N VAL A 6 4.30 8.68 -1.55
CA VAL A 6 3.03 8.37 -0.90
C VAL A 6 2.91 9.04 0.48
N ILE A 7 4.02 9.48 1.09
CA ILE A 7 4.05 10.09 2.43
C ILE A 7 4.59 11.53 2.40
N ASP A 8 4.32 12.28 1.35
CA ASP A 8 4.47 13.75 1.39
C ASP A 8 3.12 14.34 1.87
N PRO A 9 3.08 15.10 2.98
CA PRO A 9 1.88 15.77 3.44
C PRO A 9 1.22 16.65 2.37
N GLU A 10 1.99 17.24 1.45
CA GLU A 10 1.45 17.96 0.29
C GLU A 10 0.78 17.03 -0.72
N SER A 11 1.26 15.80 -0.91
CA SER A 11 0.64 14.82 -1.82
C SER A 11 -0.73 14.34 -1.31
N ALA A 12 -0.94 14.33 0.01
CA ALA A 12 -2.24 14.04 0.62
C ALA A 12 -3.26 15.19 0.47
N THR A 13 -2.87 16.37 -0.03
CA THR A 13 -3.79 17.50 -0.26
C THR A 13 -4.58 17.40 -1.57
N GLN A 14 -4.12 16.59 -2.53
CA GLN A 14 -4.80 16.41 -3.82
C GLN A 14 -5.59 15.10 -3.91
N LEU A 15 -5.84 14.44 -2.78
CA LEU A 15 -6.50 13.14 -2.72
C LEU A 15 -7.82 13.11 -3.51
N GLU A 16 -8.68 14.11 -3.34
CA GLU A 16 -9.97 14.18 -4.04
C GLU A 16 -9.85 14.28 -5.57
N SER A 17 -8.78 14.92 -6.06
CA SER A 17 -8.45 15.00 -7.49
C SER A 17 -7.84 13.68 -7.97
N TRP A 18 -6.93 13.11 -7.17
CA TRP A 18 -6.21 11.89 -7.49
C TRP A 18 -7.13 10.68 -7.56
N VAL A 19 -8.04 10.51 -6.59
CA VAL A 19 -8.99 9.38 -6.52
C VAL A 19 -9.78 9.25 -7.82
N LYS A 20 -10.28 10.36 -8.38
CA LYS A 20 -11.03 10.42 -9.65
C LYS A 20 -10.23 9.96 -10.87
N THR A 21 -8.91 10.04 -10.79
CA THR A 21 -8.00 9.64 -11.88
C THR A 21 -7.44 8.23 -11.72
N THR A 22 -7.85 7.50 -10.68
CA THR A 22 -7.34 6.17 -10.35
C THR A 22 -8.44 5.11 -10.40
N ASP A 23 -8.03 3.85 -10.41
CA ASP A 23 -8.91 2.71 -10.26
C ASP A 23 -9.36 2.46 -8.80
N LEU A 24 -8.94 3.28 -7.84
CA LEU A 24 -9.23 3.05 -6.41
C LEU A 24 -10.73 2.96 -6.10
N PRO A 25 -11.62 3.84 -6.60
CA PRO A 25 -13.06 3.71 -6.38
C PRO A 25 -13.60 2.37 -6.90
N ARG A 26 -13.18 1.99 -8.10
CA ARG A 26 -13.56 0.72 -8.73
C ARG A 26 -13.07 -0.49 -7.95
N LEU A 27 -11.83 -0.46 -7.47
CA LEU A 27 -11.21 -1.58 -6.75
C LEU A 27 -11.70 -1.71 -5.31
N SER A 28 -12.00 -0.60 -4.65
CA SER A 28 -12.52 -0.57 -3.28
C SER A 28 -14.03 -0.80 -3.20
N GLY A 29 -14.77 -0.53 -4.29
CA GLY A 29 -16.23 -0.48 -4.26
C GLY A 29 -16.80 0.72 -3.48
N ILE A 30 -15.94 1.69 -3.13
CA ILE A 30 -16.31 2.93 -2.45
C ILE A 30 -16.56 4.00 -3.51
N ASP A 31 -17.72 4.63 -3.44
CA ASP A 31 -18.11 5.74 -4.30
C ASP A 31 -17.11 6.90 -4.20
N GLU A 32 -16.79 7.53 -5.33
CA GLU A 32 -15.82 8.63 -5.42
C GLU A 32 -16.12 9.76 -4.45
N GLU A 33 -17.41 10.08 -4.27
CA GLU A 33 -17.88 11.15 -3.38
C GLU A 33 -17.67 10.84 -1.89
N LYS A 34 -17.43 9.57 -1.55
CA LYS A 34 -17.20 9.12 -0.17
C LYS A 34 -15.72 9.09 0.21
N TRP A 35 -14.82 9.30 -0.74
CA TRP A 35 -13.40 9.40 -0.48
C TRP A 35 -13.07 10.75 0.14
N SER A 36 -12.96 10.77 1.47
CA SER A 36 -12.46 11.92 2.21
C SER A 36 -10.98 11.70 2.59
N LYS A 37 -10.30 12.81 2.86
CA LYS A 37 -8.94 12.79 3.40
C LYS A 37 -8.86 12.00 4.70
N ASP A 38 -9.84 12.17 5.58
CA ASP A 38 -9.88 11.49 6.87
C ASP A 38 -10.01 9.97 6.69
N LEU A 39 -10.93 9.51 5.82
CA LEU A 39 -11.10 8.08 5.54
C LEU A 39 -9.82 7.44 4.96
N PHE A 40 -9.11 8.18 4.10
CA PHE A 40 -7.84 7.73 3.54
C PHE A 40 -6.75 7.65 4.61
N LEU A 41 -6.62 8.65 5.47
CA LEU A 41 -5.64 8.64 6.56
C LEU A 41 -5.95 7.53 7.58
N ASP A 42 -7.22 7.36 7.97
CA ASP A 42 -7.68 6.28 8.85
C ASP A 42 -7.33 4.90 8.26
N SER A 43 -7.39 4.74 6.93
CA SER A 43 -6.99 3.50 6.28
C SER A 43 -5.47 3.23 6.39
N LEU A 44 -4.64 4.29 6.41
CA LEU A 44 -3.20 4.17 6.59
C LEU A 44 -2.83 3.79 8.03
N ASP A 45 -3.63 4.20 9.02
CA ASP A 45 -3.44 3.79 10.41
C ASP A 45 -3.57 2.27 10.60
N SER A 46 -4.27 1.56 9.70
CA SER A 46 -4.29 0.09 9.71
C SER A 46 -2.98 -0.54 9.22
N ILE A 47 -2.15 0.23 8.52
CA ILE A 47 -0.89 -0.22 7.92
C ILE A 47 0.30 0.20 8.80
N CYS A 48 0.29 1.43 9.31
CA CYS A 48 1.36 1.95 10.16
C CYS A 48 0.75 2.70 11.35
N PHE A 49 1.03 2.25 12.57
CA PHE A 49 0.42 2.80 13.78
C PHE A 49 1.33 2.70 15.00
N ASP A 50 1.05 3.53 16.00
CA ASP A 50 1.64 3.41 17.33
C ASP A 50 0.92 2.31 18.12
N ASP A 51 1.62 1.20 18.37
CA ASP A 51 1.08 0.12 19.18
C ASP A 51 1.16 0.50 20.65
N ARG A 52 0.01 0.88 21.21
CA ARG A 52 -0.13 1.26 22.62
C ARG A 52 0.28 0.16 23.61
N THR A 53 0.35 -1.10 23.18
CA THR A 53 0.76 -2.24 24.01
C THR A 53 2.27 -2.32 24.13
N THR A 54 2.99 -2.11 23.02
CA THR A 54 4.47 -2.19 22.97
C THR A 54 5.15 -0.82 23.05
N GLN A 55 4.39 0.27 22.93
CA GLN A 55 4.87 1.66 22.82
C GLN A 55 5.84 1.84 21.66
N GLU A 56 5.64 1.10 20.58
CA GLU A 56 6.50 1.10 19.40
C GLU A 56 5.67 1.43 18.15
N LEU A 57 6.31 2.14 17.23
CA LEU A 57 5.77 2.32 15.89
C LEU A 57 5.82 0.98 15.15
N LYS A 58 4.65 0.44 14.83
CA LYS A 58 4.51 -0.73 13.98
C LYS A 58 4.27 -0.30 12.54
N ASP A 59 5.10 -0.82 11.65
CA ASP A 59 4.93 -0.72 10.21
C ASP A 59 4.67 -2.13 9.64
N LEU A 60 3.45 -2.36 9.17
CA LEU A 60 3.04 -3.62 8.56
C LEU A 60 3.22 -3.64 7.05
N SER A 61 3.66 -2.55 6.41
CA SER A 61 3.75 -2.44 4.95
C SER A 61 4.58 -3.56 4.33
N GLY A 62 5.74 -3.88 4.90
CA GLY A 62 6.60 -4.97 4.43
C GLY A 62 5.98 -6.36 4.62
N ASN A 63 5.19 -6.57 5.68
CA ASN A 63 4.49 -7.83 5.91
C ASN A 63 3.33 -7.97 4.92
N ILE A 64 2.55 -6.91 4.71
CA ILE A 64 1.44 -6.89 3.75
C ILE A 64 1.95 -7.17 2.34
N ASP A 65 3.02 -6.49 1.91
CA ASP A 65 3.64 -6.71 0.59
C ASP A 65 4.08 -8.17 0.41
N ARG A 66 4.75 -8.73 1.42
CA ARG A 66 5.18 -10.13 1.43
C ARG A 66 3.99 -11.08 1.32
N GLU A 67 2.94 -10.90 2.12
CA GLU A 67 1.78 -11.80 2.10
C GLU A 67 1.02 -11.71 0.77
N ILE A 68 0.85 -10.50 0.21
CA ILE A 68 0.26 -10.32 -1.13
C ILE A 68 1.11 -11.03 -2.20
N PHE A 69 2.43 -10.85 -2.15
CA PHE A 69 3.34 -11.52 -3.07
C PHE A 69 3.25 -13.04 -2.96
N MET A 70 3.24 -13.58 -1.73
CA MET A 70 3.13 -15.01 -1.48
C MET A 70 1.81 -15.58 -1.98
N GLU A 71 0.68 -14.90 -1.72
CA GLU A 71 -0.63 -15.30 -2.22
C GLU A 71 -0.69 -15.30 -3.76
N TRP A 72 -0.10 -14.28 -4.39
CA TRP A 72 0.01 -14.25 -5.84
C TRP A 72 0.88 -15.40 -6.36
N ARG A 73 2.03 -15.64 -5.73
CA ARG A 73 2.99 -16.70 -6.11
C ARG A 73 2.43 -18.11 -5.91
N ASN A 74 1.52 -18.30 -4.97
CA ASN A 74 0.78 -19.54 -4.74
C ASN A 74 -0.23 -19.79 -5.86
N LYS A 75 -0.95 -18.75 -6.31
CA LYS A 75 -1.91 -18.83 -7.42
C LYS A 75 -1.22 -18.94 -8.79
N HIS A 76 -0.01 -18.39 -8.90
CA HIS A 76 0.79 -18.37 -10.12
C HIS A 76 2.15 -19.04 -9.90
N PRO A 77 2.18 -20.38 -9.81
CA PRO A 77 3.43 -21.08 -9.56
C PRO A 77 4.41 -20.91 -10.71
N LEU A 78 5.67 -20.58 -10.42
CA LEU A 78 6.71 -20.49 -11.45
C LEU A 78 6.86 -21.85 -12.14
N LYS A 79 6.85 -21.84 -13.47
CA LYS A 79 7.05 -23.02 -14.30
C LYS A 79 8.51 -23.08 -14.73
N GLY A 80 9.33 -23.86 -14.04
CA GLY A 80 10.74 -24.04 -14.44
C GLY A 80 11.57 -22.75 -14.44
N LYS A 81 12.42 -22.56 -15.46
CA LYS A 81 13.55 -21.60 -15.59
C LYS A 81 13.28 -20.10 -15.35
N ASP A 82 12.11 -19.69 -14.88
CA ASP A 82 11.79 -18.30 -14.54
C ASP A 82 12.30 -17.91 -13.14
N HIS A 83 13.54 -18.31 -12.82
CA HIS A 83 14.28 -17.81 -11.66
C HIS A 83 15.01 -16.53 -12.06
N VAL A 84 14.27 -15.48 -12.40
CA VAL A 84 14.82 -14.12 -12.33
C VAL A 84 14.39 -13.58 -10.97
N ALA A 85 15.09 -14.01 -9.92
CA ALA A 85 15.16 -13.19 -8.73
C ALA A 85 15.89 -11.93 -9.17
N TYR A 86 15.18 -10.81 -9.24
CA TYR A 86 15.83 -9.51 -9.39
C TYR A 86 16.72 -9.33 -8.17
N ASP A 87 18.02 -9.51 -8.36
CA ASP A 87 19.02 -9.18 -7.36
C ASP A 87 19.08 -7.66 -7.26
N LEU A 88 18.46 -7.10 -6.21
CA LEU A 88 18.36 -5.66 -5.98
C LEU A 88 19.57 -5.10 -5.22
N THR A 89 20.69 -5.83 -5.13
CA THR A 89 21.95 -5.29 -4.61
C THR A 89 22.82 -4.72 -5.74
N THR A 90 22.45 -3.57 -6.29
CA THR A 90 23.41 -2.71 -7.02
C THR A 90 23.30 -1.26 -6.55
#